data_AF-A0A838H4E1-F1
#
_entry.id   AF-A0A838H4E1-F1
#
_cell.length_a   1.000
_cell.length_b   1.000
_cell.length_c   1.000
_cell.angle_alpha   90.00
_cell.angle_beta   90.00
_cell.angle_gamma   90.00
#
_symmetry.space_group_name_H-M   'P 1'
#
loop_
_entity.id
_entity.type
_entity.pdbx_description
1 polymer ?
#
loop_
_entity_poly.entity_id
_entity_poly.type
_entity_poly.pdbx_seq_one_letter_code
_entity_poly.pdbx_strand_id
1 'polypeptide(L)'
;MKNAVAGSANDGILVDATSFGTRVLRNRADRNGDDGIDVANPASTVGRNRANHNGDLGIEAAPGVTDAGGNTASDNGNPAQCTNVACG
;
A
#
# COMPACT_ATOMS: atom_id res chain seq x y z
N MET A 1 11.89 -8.71 6.15
CA MET A 1 12.53 -7.96 5.06
C MET A 1 11.79 -6.66 4.90
N LYS A 2 12.49 -5.57 4.56
CA LYS A 2 11.95 -4.22 4.43
C LYS A 2 12.42 -3.68 3.09
N ASN A 3 11.51 -3.53 2.12
CA ASN A 3 11.82 -2.79 0.91
C ASN A 3 11.50 -1.31 1.15
N ALA A 4 12.29 -0.42 0.55
CA ALA A 4 12.06 1.02 0.58
C ALA A 4 11.91 1.49 -0.87
N VAL A 5 10.75 2.02 -1.20
CA VAL A 5 10.44 2.61 -2.52
C VAL A 5 10.08 4.08 -2.32
N ALA A 6 10.61 4.95 -3.17
CA ALA A 6 10.29 6.36 -3.16
C ALA A 6 10.56 7.02 -4.51
N GLY A 7 9.79 8.04 -4.84
CA GLY A 7 9.99 8.87 -6.03
C GLY A 7 9.58 8.19 -7.34
N SER A 8 8.76 7.14 -7.29
CA SER A 8 8.09 6.60 -8.49
C SER A 8 7.12 7.63 -9.06
N ALA A 9 7.00 7.70 -10.39
CA ALA A 9 6.01 8.57 -11.04
C ALA A 9 4.56 8.07 -10.88
N ASN A 10 4.39 6.75 -10.68
CA ASN A 10 3.12 6.08 -10.39
C ASN A 10 3.20 5.45 -8.99
N ASP A 11 2.71 4.22 -8.81
CA ASP A 11 2.78 3.50 -7.53
C ASP A 11 4.20 3.18 -7.06
N GLY A 12 4.37 3.13 -5.74
CA GLY A 12 5.58 2.60 -5.13
C GLY A 12 5.68 1.08 -5.27
N ILE A 13 4.65 0.36 -4.86
CA ILE A 13 4.58 -1.11 -4.92
C ILE A 13 3.26 -1.51 -5.55
N LEU A 14 3.30 -2.20 -6.69
CA LEU A 14 2.14 -2.77 -7.34
C LEU A 14 2.08 -4.29 -7.15
N VAL A 15 0.96 -4.80 -6.66
CA VAL A 15 0.59 -6.22 -6.73
C VAL A 15 -0.53 -6.38 -7.74
N ASP A 16 -0.16 -6.77 -8.95
CA ASP A 16 -1.10 -7.00 -10.04
C ASP A 16 -2.12 -8.10 -9.67
N ALA A 17 -3.35 -7.95 -10.19
CA ALA A 17 -4.48 -8.82 -9.94
C ALA A 17 -4.22 -10.31 -10.25
N THR A 18 -3.27 -10.62 -11.14
CA THR A 18 -2.90 -11.98 -11.52
C THR A 18 -1.85 -12.62 -10.59
N SER A 19 -1.32 -11.88 -9.62
CA SER A 19 -0.36 -12.41 -8.65
C SER A 19 -1.02 -13.40 -7.67
N PHE A 20 -0.27 -14.37 -7.14
CA PHE A 20 -0.81 -15.36 -6.19
C PHE A 20 0.08 -15.47 -4.94
N GLY A 21 -0.55 -15.63 -3.77
CA GLY A 21 0.16 -15.88 -2.51
C GLY A 21 1.02 -14.70 -2.02
N THR A 22 0.72 -13.49 -2.47
CA THR A 22 1.53 -12.31 -2.19
C THR A 22 1.34 -11.80 -0.76
N ARG A 23 2.46 -11.50 -0.11
CA ARG A 23 2.50 -10.91 1.24
C ARG A 23 3.26 -9.59 1.17
N VAL A 24 2.55 -8.47 1.27
CA VAL A 24 3.14 -7.12 1.30
C VAL A 24 3.29 -6.72 2.77
N LEU A 25 4.45 -7.03 3.34
CA LEU A 25 4.71 -6.83 4.76
C LEU A 25 5.96 -5.99 5.00
N ARG A 26 5.85 -5.04 5.94
CA ARG A 26 7.00 -4.26 6.46
C ARG A 26 7.75 -3.46 5.40
N ASN A 27 7.06 -2.93 4.41
CA ASN A 27 7.63 -2.04 3.40
C ASN A 27 7.48 -0.56 3.78
N ARG A 28 8.29 0.29 3.15
CA ARG A 28 8.16 1.75 3.18
C ARG A 28 7.97 2.26 1.75
N ALA A 29 6.86 2.90 1.45
CA ALA A 29 6.54 3.44 0.13
C ALA A 29 6.07 4.90 0.25
N ASP A 30 7.00 5.83 0.09
CA ASP A 30 6.75 7.26 0.33
C ASP A 30 7.01 8.10 -0.92
N ARG A 31 6.29 9.21 -1.09
CA ARG A 31 6.56 10.21 -2.14
C ARG A 31 6.52 9.61 -3.54
N ASN A 32 5.58 8.71 -3.77
CA ASN A 32 5.25 8.20 -5.10
C ASN A 32 4.14 9.06 -5.71
N GLY A 33 4.09 9.15 -7.03
CA GLY A 33 3.21 10.05 -7.76
C GLY A 33 1.74 9.64 -7.73
N ASP A 34 1.47 8.36 -7.45
CA ASP A 34 0.12 7.81 -7.27
C ASP A 34 0.01 7.17 -5.87
N ASP A 35 -0.22 5.87 -5.74
CA ASP A 35 -0.28 5.23 -4.44
C ASP A 35 1.10 4.84 -3.88
N GLY A 36 1.19 4.76 -2.55
CA GLY A 36 2.33 4.10 -1.94
C GLY A 36 2.37 2.62 -2.32
N ILE A 37 1.24 1.94 -2.12
CA ILE A 37 1.08 0.50 -2.37
C ILE A 37 -0.30 0.26 -2.98
N ASP A 38 -0.35 -0.23 -4.21
CA ASP A 38 -1.56 -0.76 -4.86
C ASP A 38 -1.55 -2.30 -4.78
N VAL A 39 -2.62 -2.86 -4.22
CA VAL A 39 -2.86 -4.30 -4.13
C VAL A 39 -4.18 -4.67 -4.81
N ALA A 40 -4.11 -4.87 -6.12
CA ALA A 40 -5.25 -5.28 -6.95
C ALA A 40 -5.67 -6.76 -6.76
N ASN A 41 -4.82 -7.62 -6.20
CA ASN A 41 -5.17 -9.02 -5.95
C ASN A 41 -5.83 -9.24 -4.57
N PRO A 42 -7.09 -9.69 -4.51
CA PRO A 42 -7.83 -9.86 -3.24
C PRO A 42 -7.34 -11.02 -2.37
N ALA A 43 -6.56 -11.97 -2.90
CA ALA A 43 -6.00 -13.07 -2.12
C ALA A 43 -4.67 -12.69 -1.41
N SER A 44 -4.28 -11.41 -1.45
CA SER A 44 -3.05 -10.91 -0.83
C SER A 44 -3.20 -10.67 0.67
N THR A 45 -2.07 -10.65 1.38
CA THR A 45 -1.99 -10.20 2.78
C THR A 45 -1.16 -8.92 2.88
N VAL A 46 -1.71 -7.89 3.51
CA VAL A 46 -1.06 -6.57 3.66
C VAL A 46 -0.96 -6.22 5.13
N GLY A 47 0.19 -5.77 5.61
CA GLY A 47 0.34 -5.38 7.01
C GLY A 47 1.71 -4.81 7.37
N ARG A 48 1.73 -3.95 8.39
CA ARG A 48 2.94 -3.31 8.91
C ARG A 48 3.69 -2.47 7.88
N ASN A 49 3.01 -1.94 6.87
CA ASN A 49 3.63 -1.04 5.88
C ASN A 49 3.55 0.41 6.34
N ARG A 50 4.45 1.24 5.83
CA ARG A 50 4.39 2.69 5.99
C ARG A 50 4.31 3.34 4.61
N ALA A 51 3.28 4.14 4.37
CA ALA A 51 3.08 4.79 3.08
C ALA A 51 2.59 6.23 3.24
N ASN A 52 3.52 7.18 3.13
CA ASN A 52 3.25 8.58 3.43
C ASN A 52 3.62 9.50 2.27
N HIS A 53 2.94 10.63 2.15
CA HIS A 53 3.20 11.68 1.15
C HIS A 53 3.12 11.19 -0.30
N ASN A 54 2.27 10.20 -0.60
CA ASN A 54 2.00 9.75 -1.96
C ASN A 54 0.89 10.60 -2.61
N GLY A 55 0.80 10.56 -3.94
CA GLY A 55 -0.08 11.41 -4.74
C GLY A 55 -1.58 11.17 -4.51
N ASP A 56 -1.97 9.92 -4.23
CA ASP A 56 -3.35 9.55 -3.90
C ASP A 56 -3.42 8.89 -2.51
N LEU A 57 -3.52 7.57 -2.39
CA LEU A 57 -3.58 6.84 -1.13
C LEU A 57 -2.18 6.44 -0.66
N GLY A 58 -2.06 6.18 0.64
CA GLY A 58 -0.92 5.44 1.16
C GLY A 58 -1.00 3.97 0.71
N ILE A 59 -2.16 3.35 0.89
CA ILE A 59 -2.40 1.96 0.50
C ILE A 59 -3.79 1.83 -0.13
N GLU A 60 -3.83 1.54 -1.43
CA GLU A 60 -5.03 1.04 -2.08
C GLU A 60 -5.01 -0.49 -2.06
N ALA A 61 -6.05 -1.09 -1.48
CA ALA A 61 -6.19 -2.54 -1.49
C ALA A 61 -7.55 -2.93 -2.06
N ALA A 62 -7.58 -3.96 -2.90
CA ALA A 62 -8.82 -4.52 -3.41
C ALA A 62 -9.69 -5.11 -2.28
N PRO A 63 -11.03 -5.06 -2.38
CA PRO A 63 -11.91 -5.78 -1.46
C PRO A 63 -11.56 -7.26 -1.36
N GLY A 64 -11.43 -7.77 -0.13
CA GLY A 64 -11.05 -9.17 0.15
C GLY A 64 -9.59 -9.36 0.56
N VAL A 65 -8.72 -8.36 0.35
CA VAL A 65 -7.34 -8.37 0.88
C VAL A 65 -7.38 -8.62 2.39
N THR A 66 -6.50 -9.52 2.85
CA THR A 66 -6.34 -9.79 4.28
C THR A 66 -5.51 -8.69 4.93
N ASP A 67 -6.14 -7.88 5.77
CA ASP A 67 -5.44 -6.93 6.63
C ASP A 67 -4.77 -7.65 7.82
N ALA A 68 -3.44 -7.69 7.81
CA ALA A 68 -2.60 -8.22 8.89
C ALA A 68 -2.24 -7.16 9.95
N GLY A 69 -2.82 -5.95 9.85
CA GLY A 69 -2.72 -4.86 10.81
C GLY A 69 -1.39 -4.10 10.80
N GLY A 70 -1.41 -2.95 11.47
CA GLY A 70 -0.22 -2.13 11.74
C GLY A 70 0.30 -1.32 10.55
N ASN A 71 -0.51 -1.14 9.50
CA ASN A 71 -0.16 -0.19 8.46
C ASN A 71 -0.26 1.24 9.00
N THR A 72 0.56 2.13 8.46
CA THR A 72 0.56 3.55 8.79
C THR A 72 0.59 4.33 7.49
N ALA A 73 -0.20 5.39 7.42
CA ALA A 73 -0.29 6.25 6.25
C ALA A 73 -0.66 7.66 6.69
N SER A 74 0.08 8.66 6.19
CA SER A 74 -0.16 10.06 6.52
C SER A 74 0.19 10.96 5.34
N ASP A 75 -0.51 12.08 5.27
CA ASP A 75 -0.22 13.18 4.34
C ASP A 75 -0.24 12.76 2.86
N ASN A 76 -0.99 11.70 2.52
CA ASN A 76 -1.25 11.33 1.13
C ASN A 76 -2.37 12.20 0.54
N GLY A 77 -2.41 12.35 -0.79
CA GLY A 77 -3.35 13.24 -1.48
C GLY A 77 -4.82 12.96 -1.19
N ASN A 78 -5.15 11.71 -0.86
CA ASN A 78 -6.48 11.29 -0.47
C ASN A 78 -6.62 11.13 1.05
N PRO A 79 -7.58 11.84 1.66
CA PRO A 79 -7.73 11.89 3.12
C PRO A 79 -8.11 10.55 3.74
N ALA A 80 -8.64 9.59 2.98
CA ALA A 80 -8.93 8.25 3.48
C ALA A 80 -7.65 7.51 3.92
N GLN A 81 -6.49 7.90 3.37
CA GLN A 81 -5.17 7.30 3.55
C GLN A 81 -5.06 5.84 3.07
N CYS A 82 -6.03 4.98 3.37
CA CYS A 82 -6.06 3.58 2.99
C CYS A 82 -7.47 3.09 2.64
N THR A 83 -7.58 2.13 1.73
CA THR A 83 -8.82 1.43 1.40
C THR A 83 -8.70 -0.06 1.72
N ASN A 84 -9.78 -0.67 2.23
CA ASN A 84 -9.90 -2.11 2.55
C ASN A 84 -8.85 -2.71 3.52
N VAL A 85 -7.93 -1.90 4.04
CA VAL A 85 -7.04 -2.21 5.15
C VAL A 85 -7.00 -1.02 6.12
N ALA A 86 -6.75 -1.29 7.39
CA ALA A 86 -6.65 -0.25 8.41
C ALA A 86 -5.27 0.41 8.40
N CYS A 87 -5.27 1.74 8.53
CA CYS A 87 -4.08 2.55 8.75
C CYS A 87 -4.25 3.42 10.00
N GLY A 88 -3.17 3.54 10.77
CA GLY A 88 -3.08 4.41 11.96
C GLY A 88 -2.03 5.49 11.83
#